data_AF-A0A2V6SGD8-F1
#
_entry.id   AF-A0A2V6SGD8-F1
#
_cell.length_a   1.000
_cell.length_b   1.000
_cell.length_c   1.000
_cell.angle_alpha   90.00
_cell.angle_beta   90.00
_cell.angle_gamma   90.00
#
_symmetry.space_group_name_H-M   'P 1'
#
loop_
_entity.id
_entity.type
_entity.pdbx_description
1 polymer ?
#
loop_
_entity_poly.entity_id
_entity_poly.type
_entity_poly.pdbx_seq_one_letter_code
_entity_poly.pdbx_strand_id
1 'polypeptide(L)' 'PSPDAIWIPGHWIWRAKAWAWESGRWEKAQGRAYVPGRYRQTPEGWVHEPGGWRR' A
#
# COMPACT_ATOMS: atom_id res chain seq x y z
N PRO A 1 1.08 -5.69 21.30
CA PRO A 1 0.60 -6.04 19.94
C PRO A 1 -0.91 -6.33 19.99
N SER A 2 -1.75 -5.51 19.35
CA SER A 2 -3.18 -5.85 19.22
C SER A 2 -3.31 -7.03 18.27
N PRO A 3 -4.16 -8.04 18.55
CA PRO A 3 -4.39 -9.16 17.62
C PRO A 3 -4.96 -8.71 16.27
N ASP A 4 -5.56 -7.52 16.23
CA ASP A 4 -6.06 -6.88 15.01
C ASP A 4 -5.04 -5.99 14.30
N ALA A 5 -3.77 -5.95 14.74
CA ALA A 5 -2.75 -5.17 14.06
C ALA A 5 -2.19 -5.99 12.89
N ILE A 6 -2.29 -5.45 11.68
CA ILE A 6 -1.67 -6.04 10.50
C ILE A 6 -0.51 -5.18 10.01
N TRP A 7 0.47 -5.84 9.40
CA TRP A 7 1.61 -5.16 8.80
C TRP A 7 1.26 -4.69 7.39
N ILE A 8 1.36 -3.39 7.15
CA ILE A 8 1.28 -2.79 5.82
C ILE A 8 2.72 -2.64 5.31
N PRO A 9 3.12 -3.35 4.25
CA PRO A 9 4.47 -3.23 3.70
C PRO A 9 4.71 -1.82 3.14
N GLY A 10 5.96 -1.37 3.23
CA GLY A 10 6.38 -0.13 2.60
C GLY A 10 6.32 -0.22 1.09
N HIS A 11 6.09 0.91 0.44
CA HIS A 11 5.98 0.98 -1.02
C HIS A 11 6.50 2.32 -1.54
N TRP A 12 6.88 2.33 -2.82
CA TRP A 12 7.18 3.57 -3.52
C TRP A 12 5.88 4.30 -3.83
N ILE A 13 5.88 5.61 -3.62
CA ILE A 13 4.80 6.51 -3.99
C ILE A 13 5.36 7.64 -4.83
N TRP A 14 4.58 8.09 -5.82
CA TRP A 14 4.90 9.30 -6.58
C TRP A 14 4.30 10.51 -5.85
N ARG A 15 5.14 11.33 -5.21
CA ARG A 15 4.71 12.56 -4.51
C ARG A 15 5.73 13.67 -4.72
N ALA A 16 5.29 14.92 -4.66
CA ALA A 16 6.18 16.08 -4.82
C ALA A 16 7.08 16.00 -6.08
N LYS A 17 6.53 15.50 -7.20
CA LYS A 17 7.22 15.31 -8.49
C LYS A 17 8.43 14.36 -8.46
N ALA A 18 8.51 13.46 -7.47
CA ALA A 18 9.57 12.45 -7.38
C ALA A 18 9.04 11.13 -6.80
N TRP A 19 9.81 10.04 -7.02
CA TRP A 19 9.60 8.78 -6.32
C TRP A 19 10.07 8.92 -4.87
N ALA A 20 9.20 8.66 -3.91
CA ALA A 20 9.52 8.62 -2.50
C ALA A 20 9.16 7.26 -1.90
N TRP A 21 10.03 6.75 -1.03
CA TRP A 21 9.74 5.54 -0.27
C TRP A 21 8.85 5.88 0.92
N GLU A 22 7.73 5.18 1.07
CA GLU A 22 6.92 5.20 2.27
C GLU A 22 7.22 3.94 3.09
N SER A 23 7.72 4.12 4.32
CA SER A 23 8.00 3.02 5.24
C SER A 23 6.73 2.27 5.61
N GLY A 24 6.84 0.94 5.73
CA GLY A 24 5.75 0.11 6.21
C GLY A 24 5.34 0.48 7.64
N ARG A 25 4.08 0.21 7.98
CA ARG A 25 3.52 0.54 9.29
C ARG A 25 2.56 -0.55 9.78
N TRP A 26 2.40 -0.62 11.10
CA TRP A 26 1.34 -1.40 11.71
C TRP A 26 0.04 -0.61 11.71
N GLU A 27 -1.03 -1.19 11.21
CA GLU A 27 -2.37 -0.59 11.26
C GLU A 27 -3.37 -1.55 11.89
N LYS A 28 -4.37 -1.01 12.59
CA LYS A 28 -5.46 -1.82 13.15
C LYS A 28 -6.42 -2.19 12.01
N ALA A 29 -6.46 -3.47 11.66
CA ALA A 29 -7.30 -4.05 10.62
C ALA A 29 -8.80 -3.88 10.85
N GLN A 30 -9.27 -3.70 12.10
CA GLN A 30 -10.70 -3.61 12.43
C GLN A 30 -11.55 -4.70 11.72
N GLY A 31 -11.00 -5.92 11.60
CA GLY A 31 -11.65 -7.04 10.89
C GLY A 31 -11.57 -7.00 9.36
N ARG A 32 -10.63 -6.26 8.76
CA ARG A 32 -10.40 -6.17 7.32
C ARG A 32 -8.99 -6.63 6.96
N ALA A 33 -8.82 -7.28 5.82
CA ALA A 33 -7.48 -7.58 5.30
C ALA A 33 -7.00 -6.42 4.43
N TYR A 34 -5.75 -6.00 4.62
CA TYR A 34 -5.12 -5.04 3.71
C TYR A 34 -4.58 -5.79 2.49
N VAL A 35 -5.02 -5.36 1.31
CA VAL A 35 -4.48 -5.80 0.03
C VAL A 35 -3.48 -4.74 -0.42
N PRO A 36 -2.18 -5.06 -0.50
CA PRO A 36 -1.17 -4.09 -0.94
C PRO A 36 -1.46 -3.61 -2.35
N GLY A 37 -1.19 -2.32 -2.56
CA GLY A 37 -1.22 -1.73 -3.89
C GLY A 37 -0.17 -2.39 -4.77
N ARG A 38 -0.44 -2.44 -6.06
CA ARG A 38 0.50 -3.00 -7.03
C ARG A 38 0.74 -2.01 -8.14
N TYR A 39 1.95 -2.05 -8.68
CA TYR A 39 2.25 -1.38 -9.92
C TYR A 39 1.83 -2.30 -11.06
N ARG A 40 0.98 -1.80 -11.95
CA ARG A 40 0.59 -2.48 -13.17
C ARG A 40 1.28 -1.80 -14.34
N GLN A 41 1.96 -2.60 -15.14
CA GLN A 41 2.57 -2.14 -16.38
C GLN A 41 1.47 -1.95 -17.45
N THR A 42 1.43 -0.78 -18.07
CA THR A 42 0.58 -0.43 -19.21
C THR A 42 1.45 0.02 -20.40
N PRO A 43 0.91 0.12 -21.61
CA PRO A 43 1.65 0.63 -22.77
C PRO A 43 2.18 2.07 -22.56
N GLU A 44 1.50 2.89 -21.77
CA GLU A 44 1.92 4.27 -21.46
C GLU A 44 2.87 4.38 -20.25
N GLY A 45 3.14 3.30 -19.51
CA GLY A 45 4.07 3.30 -18.37
C GLY A 45 3.63 2.42 -17.20
N TRP A 46 3.99 2.82 -15.98
CA TRP A 46 3.59 2.13 -14.76
C TRP A 46 2.47 2.90 -14.07
N VAL A 47 1.33 2.23 -13.86
CA VAL A 47 0.21 2.79 -13.11
C VAL A 47 0.20 2.18 -11.71
N HIS A 48 0.17 3.03 -10.68
CA HIS A 48 -0.01 2.58 -9.30
C HIS A 48 -1.49 2.28 -9.06
N GLU A 49 -1.83 1.00 -8.89
CA GLU A 49 -3.13 0.59 -8.37
C GLU A 49 -3.07 0.68 -6.83
N PRO A 50 -3.78 1.64 -6.20
CA PRO A 50 -3.71 1.82 -4.76
C PRO A 50 -4.20 0.57 -4.03
N GLY A 51 -3.47 0.20 -2.98
CA GLY A 51 -3.90 -0.85 -2.05
C GLY A 51 -5.16 -0.44 -1.31
N GLY A 52 -5.88 -1.42 -0.79
CA GLY A 52 -7.17 -1.16 -0.17
C GLY A 52 -7.52 -2.19 0.90
N TRP A 53 -8.47 -1.80 1.72
CA TRP A 53 -9.07 -2.69 2.71
C TRP A 53 -10.14 -3.55 2.05
N ARG A 54 -10.00 -4.87 2.16
CA ARG A 54 -11.01 -5.86 1.74
C ARG A 54 -11.68 -6.43 2.99
N ARG A 55 -13.01 -6.56 2.95
CA ARG A 55 -13.80 -7.32 3.93
C ARG A 55 -13.87 -8.77 3.52
#